data_AF-A0A928HBE6-F1
#
_entry.id   AF-A0A928HBE6-F1
#
_cell.length_a   1.000
_cell.length_b   1.000
_cell.length_c   1.000
_cell.angle_alpha   90.00
_cell.angle_beta   90.00
_cell.angle_gamma   90.00
#
_symmetry.space_group_name_H-M   'P 1'
#
loop_
_entity.id
_entity.type
_entity.pdbx_description
1 polymer ?
#
loop_
_entity_poly.entity_id
_entity_poly.type
_entity_poly.pdbx_seq_one_letter_code
_entity_poly.pdbx_strand_id
1 'polypeptide(L)'
;MRLLFVIFLFASALTWGAIDKNKVFVVANSANEKSVKLAKDYCKFRDIPEANIVLLNIPQNNGVVSRKFFSDNIEKPLFAELLRKGGVSAMDLKVLDSMGRPELLLNAINLDFLVLCKGIPWGVSDLPQEKWRTVSVSNASASVDSEISARFLSSKRYDGFLKNPAFKKIDSLWRSFGLIRVARLDGASFDDVYKMIENIAFVENNGLRGRAYLDKSKRAKLGDDWLDMASDILQKQGFDVSVDERTSVMGWGQRMDYPAFYFGWYSTVPCGYFTMPDFSAKGMIGWHIYSFSALNMNLKNSWTSTLISKGATSTDGNVFEPYLGLTRNIAVFVKLVFEHKLLPAEASFASLQVLSWQNIYIGDPLYNPLKKSLDEQLKNLSNDDFSQYSVIRKANLIEREFGSDKARVYLASFVGKIPDNAIKWKLYELSKNNAEKIIYAQSVAEDISVNYLGLAFEACTFLEKNGKWDIVFDIYEKIFHKYISNEKLLRFVALKAQVASRHCSKELSPLIKIVLEKIEEEKLKAQQERLKKQQTKK
;
A
#
# COMPACT_ATOMS: atom_id res chain seq x y z
N MET A 1 4.46 54.96 33.65
CA MET A 1 3.66 54.59 32.47
C MET A 1 4.41 53.48 31.72
N ARG A 2 4.17 52.20 32.06
CA ARG A 2 4.82 51.04 31.42
C ARG A 2 3.80 50.41 30.47
N LEU A 3 4.07 50.49 29.17
CA LEU A 3 3.25 49.93 28.10
C LEU A 3 3.69 48.47 27.88
N LEU A 4 2.83 47.52 28.19
CA LEU A 4 3.00 46.10 27.82
C LEU A 4 2.59 45.92 26.35
N PHE A 5 3.53 45.52 25.51
CA PHE A 5 3.25 45.01 24.16
C PHE A 5 2.97 43.51 24.26
N VAL A 6 1.72 43.11 24.10
CA VAL A 6 1.31 41.71 23.91
C VAL A 6 1.32 41.44 22.40
N ILE A 7 2.27 40.63 21.94
CA ILE A 7 2.32 40.13 20.56
C ILE A 7 1.39 38.92 20.47
N PHE A 8 0.24 39.08 19.83
CA PHE A 8 -0.63 37.98 19.43
C PHE A 8 -0.03 37.29 18.18
N LEU A 9 0.56 36.13 18.37
CA LEU A 9 0.88 35.19 17.29
C LEU A 9 -0.41 34.51 16.83
N PHE A 10 -1.06 35.06 15.81
CA PHE A 10 -2.07 34.34 15.05
C PHE A 10 -1.38 33.28 14.18
N ALA A 11 -1.33 32.03 14.67
CA ALA A 11 -1.11 30.89 13.81
C ALA A 11 -2.38 30.70 12.95
N SER A 12 -2.39 31.26 11.74
CA SER A 12 -3.39 30.95 10.73
C SER A 12 -3.19 29.50 10.28
N ALA A 13 -3.83 28.55 10.96
CA ALA A 13 -4.06 27.24 10.40
C ALA A 13 -4.96 27.45 9.18
N LEU A 14 -4.41 27.30 7.97
CA LEU A 14 -5.19 27.12 6.76
C LEU A 14 -6.03 25.85 6.96
N THR A 15 -7.26 26.01 7.46
CA THR A 15 -8.26 24.94 7.51
C THR A 15 -8.68 24.68 6.08
N TRP A 16 -7.97 23.77 5.43
CA TRP A 16 -8.42 23.15 4.20
C TRP A 16 -9.82 22.57 4.44
N GLY A 17 -10.76 22.82 3.52
CA GLY A 17 -12.12 22.31 3.63
C GLY A 17 -12.11 20.78 3.68
N ALA A 18 -12.36 20.22 4.87
CA ALA A 18 -12.49 18.78 5.05
C ALA A 18 -13.56 18.23 4.10
N ILE A 19 -13.36 17.02 3.59
CA ILE A 19 -14.37 16.30 2.79
C ILE A 19 -15.69 16.29 3.55
N ASP A 20 -16.75 16.80 2.93
CA ASP A 20 -18.09 16.76 3.48
C ASP A 20 -18.69 15.37 3.25
N LYS A 21 -18.92 14.61 4.33
CA LYS A 21 -19.52 13.28 4.27
C LYS A 21 -20.90 13.29 3.59
N ASN A 22 -21.64 14.39 3.64
CA ASN A 22 -22.93 14.54 2.93
C ASN A 22 -22.76 14.66 1.41
N LYS A 23 -21.54 14.95 0.96
CA LYS A 23 -21.16 15.02 -0.46
C LYS A 23 -20.37 13.78 -0.89
N VAL A 24 -20.31 12.73 -0.08
CA VAL A 24 -19.77 11.42 -0.47
C VAL A 24 -20.91 10.55 -0.98
N PHE A 25 -20.78 10.07 -2.21
CA PHE A 25 -21.72 9.13 -2.84
C PHE A 25 -21.11 7.74 -2.90
N VAL A 26 -21.91 6.71 -2.62
CA VAL A 26 -21.43 5.32 -2.54
C VAL A 26 -22.17 4.48 -3.57
N VAL A 27 -21.44 3.78 -4.43
CA VAL A 27 -21.99 3.00 -5.55
C VAL A 27 -21.88 1.52 -5.24
N ALA A 28 -23.01 0.81 -5.28
CA ALA A 28 -23.09 -0.63 -5.05
C ALA A 28 -23.76 -1.37 -6.22
N ASN A 29 -23.38 -2.63 -6.38
CA ASN A 29 -24.01 -3.52 -7.35
C ASN A 29 -25.30 -4.10 -6.76
N SER A 30 -26.46 -3.71 -7.30
CA SER A 30 -27.76 -4.18 -6.82
C SER A 30 -28.03 -5.66 -7.11
N ALA A 31 -27.32 -6.26 -8.05
CA ALA A 31 -27.38 -7.71 -8.32
C ALA A 31 -26.54 -8.53 -7.33
N ASN A 32 -25.86 -7.88 -6.37
CA ASN A 32 -25.04 -8.55 -5.35
C ASN A 32 -25.38 -8.01 -3.96
N GLU A 33 -26.12 -8.80 -3.17
CA GLU A 33 -26.56 -8.43 -1.82
C GLU A 33 -25.40 -8.03 -0.90
N LYS A 34 -24.24 -8.69 -1.02
CA LYS A 34 -23.04 -8.34 -0.21
C LYS A 34 -22.47 -6.97 -0.59
N SER A 35 -22.58 -6.56 -1.86
CA SER A 35 -22.20 -5.22 -2.32
C SER A 35 -23.11 -4.14 -1.73
N VAL A 36 -24.42 -4.38 -1.76
CA VAL A 36 -25.42 -3.47 -1.15
C VAL A 36 -25.21 -3.38 0.36
N LYS A 37 -24.99 -4.51 1.03
CA LYS A 37 -24.69 -4.54 2.46
C LYS A 37 -23.43 -3.74 2.79
N LEU A 38 -22.35 -3.93 2.04
CA LEU A 38 -21.10 -3.19 2.22
C LEU A 38 -21.33 -1.67 2.12
N ALA A 39 -22.09 -1.20 1.13
CA ALA A 39 -22.38 0.23 1.01
C ALA A 39 -23.15 0.78 2.22
N LYS A 40 -24.17 0.07 2.70
CA LYS A 40 -24.94 0.46 3.88
C LYS A 40 -24.10 0.49 5.14
N ASP A 41 -23.33 -0.58 5.38
CA ASP A 41 -22.44 -0.68 6.54
C ASP A 41 -21.38 0.42 6.53
N TYR A 42 -20.80 0.71 5.36
CA TYR A 42 -19.83 1.78 5.20
C TYR A 42 -20.45 3.17 5.43
N CYS A 43 -21.64 3.42 4.88
CA CYS A 43 -22.36 4.67 5.13
C CYS A 43 -22.63 4.86 6.63
N LYS A 44 -23.06 3.80 7.32
CA LYS A 44 -23.25 3.82 8.78
C LYS A 44 -21.95 4.10 9.54
N PHE A 45 -20.85 3.45 9.14
CA PHE A 45 -19.53 3.64 9.77
C PHE A 45 -19.03 5.08 9.66
N ARG A 46 -19.24 5.73 8.50
CA ARG A 46 -18.79 7.11 8.23
C ARG A 46 -19.84 8.19 8.47
N ASP A 47 -21.05 7.82 8.88
CA ASP A 47 -22.19 8.72 9.00
C ASP A 47 -22.46 9.48 7.68
N ILE A 48 -22.37 8.76 6.56
CA ILE A 48 -22.75 9.22 5.22
C ILE A 48 -24.26 8.96 5.05
N PRO A 49 -25.04 9.91 4.51
CA PRO A 49 -26.47 9.71 4.29
C PRO A 49 -26.75 8.46 3.43
N GLU A 50 -27.63 7.57 3.89
CA GLU A 50 -28.02 6.38 3.10
C GLU A 50 -28.66 6.77 1.75
N ALA A 51 -29.28 7.96 1.68
CA ALA A 51 -29.80 8.55 0.45
C ALA A 51 -28.73 8.76 -0.64
N ASN A 52 -27.44 8.83 -0.25
CA ASN A 52 -26.31 8.97 -1.18
C ASN A 52 -25.85 7.63 -1.79
N ILE A 53 -26.50 6.50 -1.43
CA ILE A 53 -26.23 5.21 -2.08
C ILE A 53 -26.85 5.20 -3.48
N VAL A 54 -26.01 4.90 -4.48
CA VAL A 54 -26.37 4.69 -5.88
C VAL A 54 -26.31 3.19 -6.16
N LEU A 55 -27.43 2.63 -6.60
CA LEU A 55 -27.55 1.21 -6.92
C LEU A 55 -27.48 1.02 -8.44
N LEU A 56 -26.52 0.22 -8.90
CA LEU A 56 -26.35 -0.13 -10.31
C LEU A 56 -26.61 -1.62 -10.51
N ASN A 57 -27.45 -1.98 -11.47
CA ASN A 57 -27.71 -3.38 -11.80
C ASN A 57 -26.60 -3.95 -12.71
N ILE A 58 -25.67 -4.69 -12.13
CA ILE A 58 -24.52 -5.27 -12.82
C ILE A 58 -24.55 -6.80 -12.62
N PRO A 59 -25.38 -7.53 -13.39
CA PRO A 59 -25.56 -8.97 -13.20
C PRO A 59 -24.33 -9.78 -13.64
N GLN A 60 -23.53 -9.25 -14.56
CA GLN A 60 -22.26 -9.83 -14.98
C GLN A 60 -21.11 -8.99 -14.41
N ASN A 61 -20.38 -9.54 -13.43
CA ASN A 61 -19.21 -8.88 -12.85
C ASN A 61 -17.96 -9.77 -12.95
N ASN A 62 -17.28 -9.68 -14.09
CA ASN A 62 -16.00 -10.35 -14.33
C ASN A 62 -14.79 -9.45 -14.01
N GLY A 63 -15.01 -8.31 -13.34
CA GLY A 63 -13.98 -7.33 -13.01
C GLY A 63 -13.57 -6.41 -14.17
N VAL A 64 -13.44 -6.95 -15.38
CA VAL A 64 -13.24 -6.19 -16.63
C VAL A 64 -14.47 -6.36 -17.53
N VAL A 65 -14.98 -5.25 -18.05
CA VAL A 65 -16.17 -5.23 -18.93
C VAL A 65 -15.88 -4.58 -20.28
N SER A 66 -16.73 -4.83 -21.27
CA SER A 66 -16.64 -4.13 -22.57
C SER A 66 -16.98 -2.65 -22.44
N ARG A 67 -16.54 -1.85 -23.41
CA ARG A 67 -16.85 -0.41 -23.46
C ARG A 67 -18.35 -0.14 -23.53
N LYS A 68 -19.06 -0.94 -24.33
CA LYS A 68 -20.53 -0.87 -24.44
C LYS A 68 -21.20 -1.14 -23.09
N PHE A 69 -20.78 -2.20 -22.40
CA PHE A 69 -21.32 -2.52 -21.08
C PHE A 69 -21.03 -1.42 -20.06
N PHE A 70 -19.80 -0.89 -20.03
CA PHE A 70 -19.46 0.25 -19.19
C PHE A 70 -20.39 1.44 -19.46
N SER A 71 -20.61 1.81 -20.73
CA SER A 71 -21.47 2.95 -21.06
C SER A 71 -22.93 2.72 -20.63
N ASP A 72 -23.51 1.57 -21.00
CA ASP A 72 -24.94 1.32 -20.85
C ASP A 72 -25.34 0.91 -19.41
N ASN A 73 -24.48 0.18 -18.70
CA ASN A 73 -24.79 -0.38 -17.38
C ASN A 73 -24.12 0.35 -16.22
N ILE A 74 -23.09 1.17 -16.48
CA ILE A 74 -22.33 1.87 -15.42
C ILE A 74 -22.42 3.38 -15.61
N GLU A 75 -21.83 3.94 -16.68
CA GLU A 75 -21.68 5.38 -16.86
C GLU A 75 -23.03 6.09 -16.96
N LYS A 76 -23.90 5.70 -17.92
CA LYS A 76 -25.20 6.36 -18.12
C LYS A 76 -26.09 6.27 -16.87
N PRO A 77 -26.31 5.09 -16.25
CA PRO A 77 -27.17 5.01 -15.07
C PRO A 77 -26.58 5.73 -13.84
N LEU A 78 -25.25 5.66 -13.66
CA LEU A 78 -24.57 6.39 -12.57
C LEU A 78 -24.80 7.89 -12.67
N PHE A 79 -24.55 8.49 -13.84
CA PHE A 79 -24.71 9.93 -14.01
C PHE A 79 -26.17 10.37 -13.96
N ALA A 80 -27.11 9.54 -14.45
CA ALA A 80 -28.54 9.80 -14.26
C ALA A 80 -28.91 9.88 -12.77
N GLU A 81 -28.40 8.96 -11.95
CA GLU A 81 -28.66 8.97 -10.51
C GLU A 81 -27.93 10.11 -9.78
N LEU A 82 -26.70 10.44 -10.17
CA LEU A 82 -25.97 11.59 -9.60
C LEU A 82 -26.66 12.92 -9.91
N LEU A 83 -27.27 13.06 -11.10
CA LEU A 83 -28.11 14.20 -11.44
C LEU A 83 -29.38 14.23 -10.56
N ARG A 84 -30.08 13.10 -10.46
CA ARG A 84 -31.31 12.97 -9.67
C ARG A 84 -31.09 13.28 -8.19
N LYS A 85 -29.98 12.82 -7.62
CA LYS A 85 -29.61 13.05 -6.22
C LYS A 85 -28.86 14.37 -5.99
N GLY A 86 -28.57 15.14 -7.04
CA GLY A 86 -27.89 16.44 -6.94
C GLY A 86 -26.39 16.39 -6.68
N GLY A 87 -25.75 15.21 -6.77
CA GLY A 87 -24.28 15.07 -6.69
C GLY A 87 -23.56 15.67 -7.90
N VAL A 88 -24.24 15.77 -9.04
CA VAL A 88 -23.85 16.54 -10.22
C VAL A 88 -25.02 17.42 -10.62
N SER A 89 -24.72 18.66 -11.04
CA SER A 89 -25.67 19.58 -11.67
C SER A 89 -25.24 19.81 -13.11
N ALA A 90 -26.05 19.38 -14.06
CA ALA A 90 -25.81 19.59 -15.49
C ALA A 90 -27.14 19.66 -16.24
N MET A 91 -27.13 20.37 -17.38
CA MET A 91 -28.24 20.37 -18.32
C MET A 91 -28.05 19.25 -19.34
N ASP A 92 -29.05 18.38 -19.48
CA ASP A 92 -29.10 17.36 -20.52
C ASP A 92 -29.59 17.98 -21.83
N LEU A 93 -28.72 18.02 -22.85
CA LEU A 93 -29.02 18.61 -24.15
C LEU A 93 -29.89 17.71 -25.03
N LYS A 94 -30.29 16.52 -24.55
CA LYS A 94 -31.14 15.54 -25.26
C LYS A 94 -30.55 15.08 -26.59
N VAL A 95 -29.24 15.18 -26.72
CA VAL A 95 -28.44 14.66 -27.83
C VAL A 95 -27.34 13.74 -27.29
N LEU A 96 -26.75 12.95 -28.18
CA LEU A 96 -25.60 12.13 -27.83
C LEU A 96 -24.30 12.83 -28.24
N ASP A 97 -23.28 12.68 -27.41
CA ASP A 97 -21.93 13.11 -27.69
C ASP A 97 -21.24 12.18 -28.70
N SER A 98 -20.02 12.54 -29.12
CA SER A 98 -19.22 11.75 -30.08
C SER A 98 -18.89 10.33 -29.61
N MET A 99 -19.11 10.03 -28.34
CA MET A 99 -18.89 8.73 -27.70
C MET A 99 -20.20 7.97 -27.42
N GLY A 100 -21.35 8.48 -27.89
CA GLY A 100 -22.67 7.84 -27.73
C GLY A 100 -23.27 7.97 -26.32
N ARG A 101 -22.83 8.98 -25.55
CA ARG A 101 -23.30 9.27 -24.19
C ARG A 101 -24.23 10.48 -24.21
N PRO A 102 -25.14 10.65 -23.25
CA PRO A 102 -25.90 11.89 -23.13
C PRO A 102 -24.97 13.10 -23.04
N GLU A 103 -25.18 14.11 -23.89
CA GLU A 103 -24.43 15.36 -23.84
C GLU A 103 -24.93 16.18 -22.65
N LEU A 104 -24.07 16.35 -21.65
CA LEU A 104 -24.38 17.02 -20.40
C LEU A 104 -23.53 18.29 -20.28
N LEU A 105 -24.20 19.44 -20.36
CA LEU A 105 -23.55 20.73 -20.10
C LEU A 105 -23.40 20.91 -18.58
N LEU A 106 -22.20 20.65 -18.08
CA LEU A 106 -21.88 20.68 -16.66
C LEU A 106 -22.02 22.10 -16.09
N ASN A 107 -22.83 22.24 -15.04
CA ASN A 107 -22.95 23.46 -14.26
C ASN A 107 -22.09 23.39 -12.98
N ALA A 108 -22.22 22.31 -12.21
CA ALA A 108 -21.45 22.11 -10.99
C ALA A 108 -21.26 20.64 -10.63
N ILE A 109 -20.11 20.34 -10.02
CA ILE A 109 -19.88 19.08 -9.29
C ILE A 109 -20.16 19.37 -7.81
N ASN A 110 -21.13 18.67 -7.22
CA ASN A 110 -21.59 18.87 -5.84
C ASN A 110 -21.20 17.73 -4.90
N LEU A 111 -20.59 16.66 -5.40
CA LEU A 111 -19.99 15.59 -4.61
C LEU A 111 -18.51 15.87 -4.30
N ASP A 112 -17.97 15.46 -3.16
CA ASP A 112 -16.54 15.48 -2.85
C ASP A 112 -15.82 14.22 -3.33
N PHE A 113 -16.47 13.06 -3.21
CA PHE A 113 -15.97 11.76 -3.65
C PHE A 113 -17.10 10.83 -4.09
N LEU A 114 -16.77 9.97 -5.04
CA LEU A 114 -17.55 8.80 -5.41
C LEU A 114 -16.81 7.54 -4.95
N VAL A 115 -17.45 6.70 -4.14
CA VAL A 115 -16.88 5.47 -3.59
C VAL A 115 -17.50 4.27 -4.28
N LEU A 116 -16.70 3.49 -5.01
CA LEU A 116 -17.18 2.26 -5.65
C LEU A 116 -16.97 1.06 -4.71
N CYS A 117 -18.04 0.35 -4.37
CA CYS A 117 -17.96 -0.85 -3.56
C CYS A 117 -17.54 -2.08 -4.38
N LYS A 118 -16.94 -3.06 -3.72
CA LYS A 118 -16.72 -4.40 -4.27
C LYS A 118 -18.01 -4.93 -4.88
N GLY A 119 -17.93 -5.34 -6.14
CA GLY A 119 -19.11 -5.67 -6.94
C GLY A 119 -19.26 -4.78 -8.19
N ILE A 120 -18.63 -3.61 -8.20
CA ILE A 120 -18.48 -2.77 -9.39
C ILE A 120 -17.22 -3.19 -10.17
N PRO A 121 -17.25 -3.37 -11.50
CA PRO A 121 -16.07 -3.66 -12.31
C PRO A 121 -14.97 -2.61 -12.15
N TRP A 122 -13.71 -3.03 -12.20
CA TRP A 122 -12.53 -2.15 -12.06
C TRP A 122 -11.90 -1.78 -13.40
N GLY A 123 -12.07 -2.59 -14.46
CA GLY A 123 -11.50 -2.35 -15.78
C GLY A 123 -12.52 -2.30 -16.91
N VAL A 124 -12.17 -1.60 -17.98
CA VAL A 124 -12.90 -1.53 -19.25
C VAL A 124 -11.95 -1.90 -20.37
N SER A 125 -12.33 -2.85 -21.22
CA SER A 125 -11.53 -3.26 -22.37
C SER A 125 -12.37 -4.05 -23.37
N ASP A 126 -12.25 -3.71 -24.66
CA ASP A 126 -12.80 -4.53 -25.76
C ASP A 126 -11.76 -5.52 -26.33
N LEU A 127 -10.53 -5.50 -25.80
CA LEU A 127 -9.51 -6.45 -26.20
C LEU A 127 -9.81 -7.84 -25.61
N PRO A 128 -9.56 -8.91 -26.39
CA PRO A 128 -9.50 -10.27 -25.85
C PRO A 128 -8.50 -10.37 -24.69
N GLN A 129 -8.80 -11.22 -23.70
CA GLN A 129 -8.04 -11.31 -22.44
C GLN A 129 -6.57 -11.67 -22.65
N GLU A 130 -6.27 -12.52 -23.62
CA GLU A 130 -4.92 -12.92 -24.00
C GLU A 130 -4.07 -11.74 -24.52
N LYS A 131 -4.70 -10.64 -24.95
CA LYS A 131 -4.03 -9.43 -25.44
C LYS A 131 -3.82 -8.35 -24.37
N TRP A 132 -4.39 -8.50 -23.17
CA TRP A 132 -4.33 -7.48 -22.11
C TRP A 132 -2.90 -7.15 -21.65
N ARG A 133 -1.95 -8.08 -21.84
CA ARG A 133 -0.54 -7.93 -21.43
C ARG A 133 0.42 -7.60 -22.58
N THR A 134 -0.05 -7.59 -23.83
CA THR A 134 0.82 -7.51 -25.02
C THR A 134 0.62 -6.23 -25.83
N VAL A 135 -0.53 -5.55 -25.70
CA VAL A 135 -0.84 -4.30 -26.41
C VAL A 135 -0.61 -3.11 -25.48
N SER A 136 0.36 -2.24 -25.80
CA SER A 136 0.78 -1.17 -24.88
C SER A 136 0.35 0.26 -25.26
N VAL A 137 0.21 0.63 -26.54
CA VAL A 137 0.31 2.08 -26.90
C VAL A 137 -0.98 2.76 -27.40
N SER A 138 -2.09 2.05 -27.65
CA SER A 138 -3.25 2.68 -28.34
C SER A 138 -4.63 2.12 -28.01
N ASN A 139 -4.81 1.50 -26.85
CA ASN A 139 -6.06 0.81 -26.58
C ASN A 139 -7.09 1.71 -25.89
N ALA A 140 -8.35 1.48 -26.22
CA ALA A 140 -9.51 1.98 -25.51
C ALA A 140 -9.72 1.25 -24.17
N SER A 141 -8.63 0.79 -23.53
CA SER A 141 -8.65 0.08 -22.27
C SER A 141 -8.30 1.05 -21.15
N ALA A 142 -9.08 1.03 -20.07
CA ALA A 142 -8.90 1.93 -18.94
C ALA A 142 -9.46 1.30 -17.67
N SER A 143 -9.21 1.91 -16.53
CA SER A 143 -9.97 1.64 -15.32
C SER A 143 -11.34 2.33 -15.36
N VAL A 144 -12.34 1.69 -14.77
CA VAL A 144 -13.68 2.28 -14.56
C VAL A 144 -13.57 3.59 -13.78
N ASP A 145 -12.71 3.62 -12.76
CA ASP A 145 -12.52 4.79 -11.89
C ASP A 145 -12.03 6.01 -12.67
N SER A 146 -11.01 5.81 -13.51
CA SER A 146 -10.38 6.88 -14.29
C SER A 146 -11.30 7.38 -15.41
N GLU A 147 -12.12 6.49 -15.98
CA GLU A 147 -13.15 6.84 -16.96
C GLU A 147 -14.26 7.72 -16.36
N ILE A 148 -14.76 7.35 -15.18
CA ILE A 148 -15.74 8.15 -14.44
C ILE A 148 -15.13 9.51 -14.06
N SER A 149 -13.88 9.51 -13.56
CA SER A 149 -13.17 10.72 -13.14
C SER A 149 -13.04 11.75 -14.27
N ALA A 150 -12.87 11.27 -15.51
CA ALA A 150 -12.68 12.09 -16.70
C ALA A 150 -13.99 12.49 -17.42
N ARG A 151 -15.18 12.11 -16.91
CA ARG A 151 -16.46 12.20 -17.65
C ARG A 151 -16.69 13.51 -18.39
N PHE A 152 -16.39 14.64 -17.75
CA PHE A 152 -16.68 16.00 -18.23
C PHE A 152 -15.45 16.72 -18.80
N LEU A 153 -14.31 16.05 -18.96
CA LEU A 153 -13.18 16.65 -19.65
C LEU A 153 -13.51 16.82 -21.13
N SER A 154 -13.41 18.06 -21.62
CA SER A 154 -13.79 18.43 -22.99
C SER A 154 -12.98 17.69 -24.06
N SER A 155 -11.72 17.35 -23.76
CA SER A 155 -10.85 16.59 -24.67
C SER A 155 -11.01 15.07 -24.54
N LYS A 156 -12.04 14.57 -23.83
CA LYS A 156 -12.20 13.14 -23.58
C LYS A 156 -12.44 12.39 -24.89
N ARG A 157 -11.68 11.32 -25.05
CA ARG A 157 -11.76 10.31 -26.10
C ARG A 157 -11.40 8.97 -25.48
N TYR A 158 -11.86 7.86 -26.07
CA TYR A 158 -11.56 6.54 -25.52
C TYR A 158 -10.13 6.09 -25.82
N ASP A 159 -9.48 6.64 -26.85
CA ASP A 159 -8.11 6.32 -27.22
C ASP A 159 -7.07 7.13 -26.42
N GLY A 160 -6.34 6.40 -25.58
CA GLY A 160 -5.21 6.95 -24.82
C GLY A 160 -5.62 7.70 -23.55
N PHE A 161 -4.64 8.35 -22.94
CA PHE A 161 -4.79 9.04 -21.67
C PHE A 161 -5.09 10.53 -21.85
N LEU A 162 -5.68 11.12 -20.81
CA LEU A 162 -5.88 12.57 -20.68
C LEU A 162 -5.01 13.10 -19.55
N LYS A 163 -4.40 14.27 -19.70
CA LYS A 163 -3.70 14.91 -18.57
C LYS A 163 -4.69 15.18 -17.44
N ASN A 164 -4.31 14.89 -16.20
CA ASN A 164 -5.08 15.28 -15.03
C ASN A 164 -4.77 16.75 -14.69
N PRO A 165 -5.69 17.71 -14.91
CA PRO A 165 -5.42 19.12 -14.60
C PRO A 165 -5.31 19.38 -13.09
N ALA A 166 -5.75 18.44 -12.24
CA ALA A 166 -5.57 18.48 -10.78
C ALA A 166 -4.21 17.91 -10.31
N PHE A 167 -3.35 17.44 -11.20
CA PHE A 167 -2.03 16.93 -10.80
C PHE A 167 -1.21 18.01 -10.08
N LYS A 168 -0.72 17.68 -8.87
CA LYS A 168 -0.01 18.58 -7.93
C LYS A 168 -0.82 19.80 -7.48
N LYS A 169 -2.13 19.84 -7.73
CA LYS A 169 -3.02 20.89 -7.23
C LYS A 169 -3.51 20.51 -5.85
N ILE A 170 -3.50 21.51 -4.98
CA ILE A 170 -3.95 21.37 -3.61
C ILE A 170 -5.39 21.88 -3.49
N ASP A 171 -5.71 23.04 -4.03
CA ASP A 171 -7.06 23.60 -3.96
C ASP A 171 -8.19 22.74 -4.59
N SER A 172 -9.42 23.21 -4.41
CA SER A 172 -10.63 22.62 -4.99
C SER A 172 -10.79 22.87 -6.50
N LEU A 173 -9.74 23.33 -7.23
CA LEU A 173 -9.84 23.62 -8.67
C LEU A 173 -10.19 22.40 -9.50
N TRP A 174 -9.98 21.19 -8.97
CA TRP A 174 -10.44 19.95 -9.60
C TRP A 174 -11.94 19.99 -9.95
N ARG A 175 -12.77 20.69 -9.16
CA ARG A 175 -14.21 20.90 -9.45
C ARG A 175 -14.41 21.76 -10.68
N SER A 176 -13.65 22.85 -10.81
CA SER A 176 -13.70 23.78 -11.95
C SER A 176 -13.24 23.11 -13.25
N PHE A 177 -12.41 22.07 -13.16
CA PHE A 177 -12.05 21.22 -14.29
C PHE A 177 -13.10 20.14 -14.61
N GLY A 178 -14.22 20.08 -13.88
CA GLY A 178 -15.26 19.07 -14.06
C GLY A 178 -14.85 17.65 -13.65
N LEU A 179 -13.83 17.52 -12.80
CA LEU A 179 -13.34 16.21 -12.39
C LEU A 179 -14.21 15.60 -11.29
N ILE A 180 -14.30 14.28 -11.29
CA ILE A 180 -14.89 13.50 -10.19
C ILE A 180 -13.77 12.72 -9.52
N ARG A 181 -13.62 12.89 -8.20
CA ARG A 181 -12.68 12.07 -7.42
C ARG A 181 -13.33 10.72 -7.12
N VAL A 182 -12.64 9.64 -7.46
CA VAL A 182 -13.12 8.27 -7.27
C VAL A 182 -12.18 7.52 -6.33
N ALA A 183 -12.76 6.77 -5.39
CA ALA A 183 -12.06 5.80 -4.54
C ALA A 183 -12.83 4.47 -4.54
N ARG A 184 -12.20 3.38 -4.13
CA ARG A 184 -12.85 2.07 -4.06
C ARG A 184 -12.71 1.40 -2.70
N LEU A 185 -13.77 0.71 -2.29
CA LEU A 185 -13.75 -0.28 -1.22
C LEU A 185 -13.75 -1.67 -1.85
N ASP A 186 -12.56 -2.17 -2.22
CA ASP A 186 -12.39 -3.46 -2.91
C ASP A 186 -11.17 -4.24 -2.39
N GLY A 187 -11.11 -5.52 -2.70
CA GLY A 187 -10.12 -6.48 -2.20
C GLY A 187 -10.43 -7.88 -2.73
N ALA A 188 -9.66 -8.92 -2.38
CA ALA A 188 -9.92 -10.26 -2.92
C ALA A 188 -11.28 -10.82 -2.46
N SER A 189 -11.71 -10.52 -1.24
CA SER A 189 -13.03 -10.87 -0.70
C SER A 189 -13.71 -9.67 -0.04
N PHE A 190 -15.01 -9.79 0.27
CA PHE A 190 -15.70 -8.81 1.11
C PHE A 190 -15.09 -8.73 2.51
N ASP A 191 -14.63 -9.87 3.07
CA ASP A 191 -13.98 -9.90 4.39
C ASP A 191 -12.70 -9.08 4.40
N ASP A 192 -11.92 -9.09 3.31
CA ASP A 192 -10.73 -8.24 3.20
C ASP A 192 -11.11 -6.74 3.23
N VAL A 193 -12.25 -6.36 2.65
CA VAL A 193 -12.76 -4.98 2.68
C VAL A 193 -13.25 -4.59 4.06
N TYR A 194 -13.97 -5.46 4.78
CA TYR A 194 -14.36 -5.18 6.17
C TYR A 194 -13.15 -5.06 7.08
N LYS A 195 -12.15 -5.95 6.93
CA LYS A 195 -10.86 -5.81 7.63
C LYS A 195 -10.15 -4.51 7.31
N MET A 196 -10.23 -4.03 6.06
CA MET A 196 -9.70 -2.71 5.69
C MET A 196 -10.39 -1.59 6.50
N ILE A 197 -11.72 -1.62 6.64
CA ILE A 197 -12.49 -0.66 7.44
C ILE A 197 -12.14 -0.75 8.93
N GLU A 198 -11.99 -1.95 9.49
CA GLU A 198 -11.53 -2.17 10.86
C GLU A 198 -10.12 -1.59 11.08
N ASN A 199 -9.22 -1.76 10.12
CA ASN A 199 -7.87 -1.23 10.17
C ASN A 199 -7.85 0.30 10.07
N ILE A 200 -8.75 0.90 9.28
CA ILE A 200 -8.96 2.35 9.24
C ILE A 200 -9.35 2.87 10.63
N ALA A 201 -10.34 2.25 11.27
CA ALA A 201 -10.77 2.62 12.62
C ALA A 201 -9.62 2.46 13.64
N PHE A 202 -8.85 1.38 13.53
CA PHE A 202 -7.68 1.16 14.38
C PHE A 202 -6.64 2.29 14.25
N VAL A 203 -6.30 2.69 13.02
CA VAL A 203 -5.34 3.79 12.79
C VAL A 203 -5.90 5.13 13.25
N GLU A 204 -7.17 5.42 12.99
CA GLU A 204 -7.77 6.69 13.41
C GLU A 204 -7.87 6.83 14.94
N ASN A 205 -8.03 5.71 15.66
CA ASN A 205 -8.10 5.72 17.11
C ASN A 205 -6.72 5.77 17.77
N ASN A 206 -5.72 5.11 17.18
CA ASN A 206 -4.41 4.90 17.82
C ASN A 206 -3.24 5.61 17.12
N GLY A 207 -3.49 6.25 15.97
CA GLY A 207 -2.47 6.83 15.10
C GLY A 207 -1.79 5.82 14.17
N LEU A 208 -1.25 6.33 13.07
CA LEU A 208 -0.44 5.54 12.14
C LEU A 208 0.93 5.25 12.75
N ARG A 209 1.18 3.97 13.04
CA ARG A 209 2.35 3.44 13.75
C ARG A 209 2.99 2.32 12.94
N GLY A 210 4.32 2.26 12.93
CA GLY A 210 5.06 1.26 12.17
C GLY A 210 6.28 1.85 11.46
N ARG A 211 6.90 1.04 10.59
CA ARG A 211 8.09 1.40 9.80
C ARG A 211 7.75 1.77 8.36
N ALA A 212 8.67 2.43 7.67
CA ALA A 212 8.57 2.67 6.24
C ALA A 212 9.59 1.85 5.45
N TYR A 213 9.13 1.17 4.41
CA TYR A 213 9.94 0.31 3.56
C TYR A 213 9.86 0.76 2.11
N LEU A 214 11.01 1.10 1.54
CA LEU A 214 11.15 1.60 0.19
C LEU A 214 12.03 0.63 -0.59
N ASP A 215 11.42 -0.10 -1.51
CA ASP A 215 12.02 -1.25 -2.16
C ASP A 215 12.27 -0.90 -3.63
N LYS A 216 13.51 -0.50 -3.94
CA LYS A 216 13.90 -0.01 -5.27
C LYS A 216 14.11 -1.18 -6.22
N SER A 217 14.10 -0.89 -7.53
CA SER A 217 14.27 -1.93 -8.55
C SER A 217 15.52 -1.76 -9.41
N LYS A 218 16.10 -0.55 -9.45
CA LYS A 218 17.15 -0.14 -10.39
C LYS A 218 16.74 -0.30 -11.87
N ARG A 219 15.45 -0.47 -12.17
CA ARG A 219 14.95 -0.63 -13.54
C ARG A 219 14.87 0.67 -14.32
N ALA A 220 14.43 1.75 -13.69
CA ALA A 220 14.50 3.08 -14.29
C ALA A 220 14.68 4.16 -13.22
N LYS A 221 15.48 5.18 -13.54
CA LYS A 221 15.83 6.25 -12.60
C LYS A 221 14.59 6.96 -12.03
N LEU A 222 13.59 7.20 -12.88
CA LEU A 222 12.38 7.96 -12.51
C LEU A 222 11.65 7.38 -11.28
N GLY A 223 11.43 6.05 -11.25
CA GLY A 223 10.69 5.44 -10.15
C GLY A 223 11.52 5.35 -8.87
N ASP A 224 12.83 5.13 -9.01
CA ASP A 224 13.75 5.06 -7.87
C ASP A 224 13.90 6.46 -7.25
N ASP A 225 13.94 7.53 -8.06
CA ASP A 225 13.92 8.91 -7.60
C ASP A 225 12.64 9.22 -6.80
N TRP A 226 11.49 8.67 -7.20
CA TRP A 226 10.24 8.83 -6.43
C TRP A 226 10.30 8.14 -5.08
N LEU A 227 10.92 6.96 -5.01
CA LEU A 227 11.13 6.25 -3.75
C LEU A 227 12.10 7.02 -2.85
N ASP A 228 13.21 7.53 -3.39
CA ASP A 228 14.18 8.32 -2.63
C ASP A 228 13.54 9.59 -2.03
N MET A 229 12.80 10.35 -2.84
CA MET A 229 12.09 11.54 -2.33
C MET A 229 11.03 11.20 -1.27
N ALA A 230 10.30 10.08 -1.42
CA ALA A 230 9.38 9.62 -0.40
C ALA A 230 10.09 9.25 0.91
N SER A 231 11.29 8.66 0.81
CA SER A 231 12.16 8.31 1.94
C SER A 231 12.46 9.54 2.77
N ASP A 232 12.97 10.58 2.10
CA ASP A 232 13.40 11.82 2.74
C ASP A 232 12.26 12.48 3.51
N ILE A 233 11.05 12.48 2.94
CA ILE A 233 9.87 13.06 3.59
C ILE A 233 9.49 12.22 4.82
N LEU A 234 9.42 10.90 4.71
CA LEU A 234 9.05 10.03 5.83
C LEU A 234 10.08 10.07 6.97
N GLN A 235 11.37 10.09 6.64
CA GLN A 235 12.46 10.29 7.61
C GLN A 235 12.34 11.65 8.30
N LYS A 236 12.02 12.73 7.57
CA LYS A 236 11.77 14.05 8.17
C LYS A 236 10.64 14.04 9.19
N GLN A 237 9.60 13.23 8.95
CA GLN A 237 8.49 13.00 9.87
C GLN A 237 8.83 12.07 11.05
N GLY A 238 10.07 11.56 11.12
CA GLY A 238 10.61 10.73 12.19
C GLY A 238 10.36 9.23 12.03
N PHE A 239 9.70 8.77 10.96
CA PHE A 239 9.51 7.33 10.76
C PHE A 239 10.85 6.62 10.65
N ASP A 240 10.92 5.39 11.13
CA ASP A 240 12.08 4.54 10.92
C ASP A 240 12.00 3.95 9.51
N VAL A 241 12.97 4.31 8.66
CA VAL A 241 12.90 4.07 7.21
C VAL A 241 14.00 3.12 6.77
N SER A 242 13.63 2.12 5.98
CA SER A 242 14.55 1.22 5.30
C SER A 242 14.41 1.40 3.79
N VAL A 243 15.51 1.75 3.13
CA VAL A 243 15.61 1.82 1.67
C VAL A 243 16.41 0.62 1.19
N ASP A 244 15.78 -0.25 0.40
CA ASP A 244 16.45 -1.38 -0.23
C ASP A 244 16.94 -0.99 -1.62
N GLU A 245 18.25 -1.11 -1.83
CA GLU A 245 18.94 -0.64 -3.04
C GLU A 245 19.16 -1.76 -4.08
N ARG A 246 18.63 -2.95 -3.84
CA ARG A 246 18.87 -4.14 -4.66
C ARG A 246 17.97 -4.13 -5.89
N THR A 247 18.26 -5.03 -6.83
CA THR A 247 17.44 -5.20 -8.05
C THR A 247 16.25 -6.13 -7.82
N SER A 248 16.29 -6.92 -6.75
CA SER A 248 15.25 -7.87 -6.37
C SER A 248 14.40 -7.30 -5.24
N VAL A 249 13.08 -7.47 -5.34
CA VAL A 249 12.11 -7.14 -4.28
C VAL A 249 12.53 -7.76 -2.95
N MET A 250 12.30 -7.03 -1.85
CA MET A 250 12.60 -7.47 -0.49
C MET A 250 12.08 -8.89 -0.21
N GLY A 251 13.01 -9.80 0.11
CA GLY A 251 12.72 -11.19 0.47
C GLY A 251 12.79 -11.39 1.99
N TRP A 252 12.74 -12.64 2.43
CA TRP A 252 12.80 -12.98 3.86
C TRP A 252 14.12 -12.64 4.54
N GLY A 253 15.20 -12.40 3.79
CA GLY A 253 16.47 -11.99 4.37
C GLY A 253 16.52 -10.54 4.81
N GLN A 254 15.46 -9.76 4.52
CA GLN A 254 15.40 -8.34 4.84
C GLN A 254 14.36 -8.10 5.91
N ARG A 255 14.66 -7.15 6.79
CA ARG A 255 13.74 -6.77 7.84
C ARG A 255 12.43 -6.19 7.27
N MET A 256 11.31 -6.68 7.79
CA MET A 256 9.95 -6.25 7.45
C MET A 256 9.03 -6.53 8.64
N ASP A 257 8.98 -5.60 9.58
CA ASP A 257 8.21 -5.63 10.82
C ASP A 257 7.27 -4.43 10.88
N TYR A 258 5.98 -4.72 11.03
CA TYR A 258 4.89 -3.74 11.18
C TYR A 258 4.99 -2.53 10.22
N PRO A 259 4.83 -2.74 8.90
CA PRO A 259 4.85 -1.63 7.94
C PRO A 259 3.71 -0.64 8.16
N ALA A 260 4.06 0.62 8.42
CA ALA A 260 3.16 1.76 8.21
C ALA A 260 3.15 2.19 6.74
N PHE A 261 4.30 2.04 6.07
CA PHE A 261 4.47 2.32 4.65
C PHE A 261 5.23 1.19 3.96
N TYR A 262 4.74 0.78 2.79
CA TYR A 262 5.50 -0.05 1.85
C TYR A 262 5.39 0.56 0.46
N PHE A 263 6.50 0.99 -0.13
CA PHE A 263 6.56 1.47 -1.50
C PHE A 263 7.62 0.67 -2.25
N GLY A 264 7.17 -0.25 -3.11
CA GLY A 264 8.07 -1.21 -3.75
C GLY A 264 8.03 -1.26 -5.27
N TRP A 265 9.07 -1.87 -5.83
CA TRP A 265 9.31 -2.00 -7.25
C TRP A 265 10.37 -3.09 -7.49
N TYR A 266 10.34 -4.03 -8.45
CA TYR A 266 9.32 -4.44 -9.40
C TYR A 266 9.25 -5.97 -9.40
N SER A 267 8.12 -6.56 -9.02
CA SER A 267 7.84 -7.97 -9.32
C SER A 267 6.43 -8.16 -9.89
N THR A 268 6.27 -9.25 -10.63
CA THR A 268 5.01 -9.58 -11.28
C THR A 268 3.95 -10.16 -10.34
N VAL A 269 4.39 -10.70 -9.20
CA VAL A 269 3.55 -11.30 -8.17
C VAL A 269 4.11 -10.96 -6.78
N PRO A 270 3.25 -10.88 -5.75
CA PRO A 270 3.67 -10.77 -4.36
C PRO A 270 4.67 -11.86 -3.98
N CYS A 271 5.70 -11.48 -3.23
CA CYS A 271 6.78 -12.36 -2.78
C CYS A 271 7.18 -12.04 -1.34
N GLY A 272 8.12 -12.82 -0.79
CA GLY A 272 8.63 -12.60 0.57
C GLY A 272 7.53 -12.66 1.63
N TYR A 273 7.50 -11.66 2.51
CA TYR A 273 6.52 -11.54 3.60
C TYR A 273 5.09 -11.44 3.11
N PHE A 274 4.84 -10.87 1.93
CA PHE A 274 3.49 -10.76 1.39
C PHE A 274 2.89 -12.11 0.98
N THR A 275 3.69 -13.18 0.94
CA THR A 275 3.19 -14.56 0.75
C THR A 275 2.88 -15.29 2.05
N MET A 276 3.30 -14.76 3.21
CA MET A 276 3.10 -15.39 4.51
C MET A 276 1.65 -15.19 4.95
N PRO A 277 0.84 -16.23 5.20
CA PRO A 277 -0.59 -16.10 5.55
C PRO A 277 -0.86 -15.10 6.69
N ASP A 278 -0.12 -15.23 7.79
CA ASP A 278 -0.34 -14.47 9.03
C ASP A 278 0.42 -13.13 9.10
N PHE A 279 1.20 -12.79 8.07
CA PHE A 279 1.88 -11.50 8.03
C PHE A 279 0.85 -10.37 8.00
N SER A 280 1.01 -9.41 8.91
CA SER A 280 0.07 -8.30 9.07
C SER A 280 0.79 -6.96 8.97
N ALA A 281 0.36 -6.16 8.01
CA ALA A 281 0.69 -4.76 7.82
C ALA A 281 -0.54 -3.90 8.13
N LYS A 282 -1.09 -4.08 9.34
CA LYS A 282 -2.32 -3.44 9.80
C LYS A 282 -2.20 -1.90 9.72
N GLY A 283 -3.06 -1.27 8.94
CA GLY A 283 -3.06 0.20 8.81
C GLY A 283 -2.10 0.74 7.75
N MET A 284 -1.40 -0.13 7.03
CA MET A 284 -0.39 0.24 6.05
C MET A 284 -0.95 1.09 4.91
N ILE A 285 -0.19 2.10 4.51
CA ILE A 285 -0.30 2.74 3.21
C ILE A 285 0.73 2.07 2.29
N GLY A 286 0.27 1.25 1.35
CA GLY A 286 1.14 0.33 0.61
C GLY A 286 0.95 0.40 -0.89
N TRP A 287 2.03 0.55 -1.66
CA TRP A 287 2.04 0.56 -3.12
C TRP A 287 3.17 -0.28 -3.69
N HIS A 288 2.88 -0.99 -4.77
CA HIS A 288 3.89 -1.67 -5.55
C HIS A 288 3.78 -1.24 -7.01
N ILE A 289 4.82 -0.59 -7.54
CA ILE A 289 4.87 -0.10 -8.91
C ILE A 289 4.94 -1.32 -9.83
N TYR A 290 3.79 -1.73 -10.36
CA TYR A 290 3.68 -2.81 -11.33
C TYR A 290 2.48 -2.57 -12.26
N SER A 291 2.69 -2.88 -13.54
CA SER A 291 1.74 -2.61 -14.62
C SER A 291 0.40 -3.33 -14.48
N PHE A 292 0.38 -4.49 -13.84
CA PHE A 292 -0.82 -5.32 -13.74
C PHE A 292 -1.17 -5.59 -12.27
N SER A 293 -0.80 -4.66 -11.38
CA SER A 293 -0.99 -4.80 -9.95
C SER A 293 -2.46 -4.92 -9.53
N ALA A 294 -3.39 -4.46 -10.36
CA ALA A 294 -4.84 -4.59 -10.17
C ALA A 294 -5.55 -5.27 -11.34
N LEU A 295 -4.85 -6.11 -12.13
CA LEU A 295 -5.46 -6.83 -13.24
C LEU A 295 -6.60 -7.75 -12.74
N ASN A 296 -6.39 -8.42 -11.61
CA ASN A 296 -7.41 -9.24 -10.97
C ASN A 296 -7.54 -8.94 -9.47
N MET A 297 -8.56 -8.16 -9.12
CA MET A 297 -8.82 -7.78 -7.73
C MET A 297 -9.44 -8.90 -6.90
N ASN A 298 -9.92 -9.99 -7.51
CA ASN A 298 -10.53 -11.13 -6.80
C ASN A 298 -9.52 -12.20 -6.36
N LEU A 299 -8.24 -12.08 -6.74
CA LEU A 299 -7.20 -13.06 -6.41
C LEU A 299 -6.15 -12.45 -5.49
N LYS A 300 -5.73 -13.17 -4.44
CA LYS A 300 -4.62 -12.79 -3.53
C LYS A 300 -3.24 -13.05 -4.13
N ASN A 301 -3.11 -12.86 -5.44
CA ASN A 301 -1.85 -13.00 -6.20
C ASN A 301 -1.53 -11.75 -7.05
N SER A 302 -2.40 -10.73 -7.02
CA SER A 302 -2.13 -9.41 -7.57
C SER A 302 -1.70 -8.49 -6.43
N TRP A 303 -0.72 -7.62 -6.68
CA TRP A 303 -0.16 -6.77 -5.64
C TRP A 303 -1.22 -5.95 -4.87
N THR A 304 -2.16 -5.32 -5.57
CA THR A 304 -3.16 -4.44 -4.95
C THR A 304 -4.06 -5.20 -3.97
N SER A 305 -4.66 -6.32 -4.40
CA SER A 305 -5.53 -7.15 -3.55
C SER A 305 -4.75 -7.86 -2.45
N THR A 306 -3.50 -8.26 -2.69
CA THR A 306 -2.65 -8.84 -1.65
C THR A 306 -2.32 -7.82 -0.57
N LEU A 307 -1.97 -6.58 -0.91
CA LEU A 307 -1.70 -5.53 0.07
C LEU A 307 -2.92 -5.28 0.98
N ILE A 308 -4.13 -5.22 0.41
CA ILE A 308 -5.37 -5.14 1.20
C ILE A 308 -5.52 -6.36 2.12
N SER A 309 -5.31 -7.58 1.60
CA SER A 309 -5.42 -8.80 2.40
C SER A 309 -4.38 -8.89 3.53
N LYS A 310 -3.28 -8.12 3.44
CA LYS A 310 -2.26 -7.98 4.49
C LYS A 310 -2.52 -6.82 5.45
N GLY A 311 -3.59 -6.07 5.25
CA GLY A 311 -4.04 -5.06 6.20
C GLY A 311 -3.81 -3.61 5.75
N ALA A 312 -3.43 -3.39 4.49
CA ALA A 312 -3.36 -2.04 3.93
C ALA A 312 -4.75 -1.36 3.98
N THR A 313 -4.75 -0.08 4.35
CA THR A 313 -5.94 0.79 4.38
C THR A 313 -6.00 1.76 3.20
N SER A 314 -4.89 1.88 2.48
CA SER A 314 -4.74 2.69 1.28
C SER A 314 -3.74 2.02 0.35
N THR A 315 -4.16 1.72 -0.89
CA THR A 315 -3.31 1.19 -1.94
C THR A 315 -3.70 1.73 -3.32
N ASP A 316 -2.87 1.45 -4.32
CA ASP A 316 -2.96 1.90 -5.70
C ASP A 316 -2.67 0.71 -6.60
N GLY A 317 -3.34 0.70 -7.74
CA GLY A 317 -3.24 -0.40 -8.68
C GLY A 317 -3.36 0.06 -10.12
N ASN A 318 -2.83 -0.76 -11.03
CA ASN A 318 -2.97 -0.58 -12.47
C ASN A 318 -3.72 -1.79 -13.04
N VAL A 319 -4.85 -1.54 -13.71
CA VAL A 319 -5.68 -2.61 -14.30
C VAL A 319 -5.07 -3.17 -15.59
N PHE A 320 -4.31 -2.35 -16.32
CA PHE A 320 -3.52 -2.70 -17.51
C PHE A 320 -2.20 -1.91 -17.50
N GLU A 321 -1.36 -2.09 -18.53
CA GLU A 321 -0.05 -1.40 -18.66
C GLU A 321 -0.17 0.13 -18.59
N PRO A 322 0.38 0.78 -17.55
CA PRO A 322 0.23 2.21 -17.37
C PRO A 322 1.36 3.03 -18.01
N TYR A 323 2.53 2.45 -18.27
CA TYR A 323 3.82 3.17 -18.32
C TYR A 323 4.16 3.88 -17.00
N LEU A 324 5.40 3.72 -16.53
CA LEU A 324 5.86 4.32 -15.28
C LEU A 324 5.57 5.82 -15.18
N GLY A 325 5.80 6.57 -16.26
CA GLY A 325 5.59 8.02 -16.28
C GLY A 325 4.14 8.47 -16.13
N LEU A 326 3.16 7.56 -16.24
CA LEU A 326 1.74 7.86 -16.12
C LEU A 326 1.10 7.23 -14.87
N THR A 327 1.86 6.44 -14.09
CA THR A 327 1.39 5.96 -12.79
C THR A 327 1.29 7.09 -11.78
N ARG A 328 0.63 6.80 -10.65
CA ARG A 328 0.61 7.69 -9.50
C ARG A 328 2.02 7.96 -8.99
N ASN A 329 2.32 9.22 -8.74
CA ASN A 329 3.64 9.64 -8.28
C ASN A 329 3.74 9.53 -6.76
N ILE A 330 4.53 8.56 -6.29
CA ILE A 330 4.66 8.25 -4.85
C ILE A 330 5.21 9.43 -4.05
N ALA A 331 6.24 10.10 -4.56
CA ALA A 331 6.83 11.26 -3.90
C ALA A 331 5.82 12.41 -3.73
N VAL A 332 5.05 12.70 -4.79
CA VAL A 332 4.00 13.73 -4.74
C VAL A 332 2.92 13.35 -3.72
N PHE A 333 2.48 12.09 -3.69
CA PHE A 333 1.51 11.65 -2.70
C PHE A 333 2.01 11.84 -1.26
N VAL A 334 3.21 11.34 -0.95
CA VAL A 334 3.77 11.41 0.41
C VAL A 334 3.91 12.88 0.83
N LYS A 335 4.37 13.74 -0.09
CA LYS A 335 4.42 15.18 0.12
C LYS A 335 3.05 15.77 0.45
N LEU A 336 2.03 15.45 -0.34
CA LEU A 336 0.67 15.95 -0.15
C LEU A 336 0.09 15.51 1.20
N VAL A 337 0.28 14.25 1.60
CA VAL A 337 -0.21 13.75 2.91
C VAL A 337 0.51 14.43 4.07
N PHE A 338 1.84 14.50 4.04
CA PHE A 338 2.62 14.89 5.23
C PHE A 338 2.94 16.38 5.33
N GLU A 339 3.20 17.05 4.22
CA GLU A 339 3.53 18.47 4.20
C GLU A 339 2.27 19.33 4.02
N HIS A 340 1.30 18.87 3.22
CA HIS A 340 0.06 19.60 2.96
C HIS A 340 -1.15 19.08 3.74
N LYS A 341 -0.99 18.02 4.54
CA LYS A 341 -2.03 17.44 5.41
C LYS A 341 -3.30 17.00 4.68
N LEU A 342 -3.15 16.64 3.40
CA LEU A 342 -4.24 16.04 2.64
C LEU A 342 -4.61 14.64 3.14
N LEU A 343 -5.89 14.28 3.06
CA LEU A 343 -6.30 12.90 3.25
C LEU A 343 -5.70 12.03 2.12
N PRO A 344 -5.35 10.75 2.36
CA PRO A 344 -4.73 9.89 1.37
C PRO A 344 -5.50 9.79 0.06
N ALA A 345 -6.84 9.82 0.07
CA ALA A 345 -7.61 9.78 -1.18
C ALA A 345 -7.51 11.08 -1.99
N GLU A 346 -7.39 12.24 -1.32
CA GLU A 346 -7.18 13.52 -1.99
C GLU A 346 -5.77 13.60 -2.57
N ALA A 347 -4.79 13.22 -1.75
CA ALA A 347 -3.41 13.12 -2.16
C ALA A 347 -3.21 12.09 -3.28
N SER A 348 -3.98 10.99 -3.27
CA SER A 348 -3.91 10.00 -4.34
C SER A 348 -4.37 10.66 -5.64
N PHE A 349 -5.57 11.25 -5.68
CA PHE A 349 -6.09 11.90 -6.88
C PHE A 349 -5.14 12.99 -7.42
N ALA A 350 -4.62 13.86 -6.54
CA ALA A 350 -3.72 14.95 -6.91
C ALA A 350 -2.29 14.48 -7.25
N SER A 351 -1.90 13.23 -6.94
CA SER A 351 -0.62 12.63 -7.38
C SER A 351 -0.75 11.81 -8.66
N LEU A 352 -1.95 11.74 -9.25
CA LEU A 352 -2.19 11.08 -10.53
C LEU A 352 -1.91 12.01 -11.70
N GLN A 353 -1.08 11.57 -12.65
CA GLN A 353 -0.68 12.41 -13.79
C GLN A 353 -1.73 12.42 -14.91
N VAL A 354 -2.46 11.33 -15.07
CA VAL A 354 -3.41 11.15 -16.18
C VAL A 354 -4.71 10.47 -15.78
N LEU A 355 -5.76 10.72 -16.56
CA LEU A 355 -7.08 10.12 -16.43
C LEU A 355 -7.48 9.40 -17.72
N SER A 356 -8.63 8.72 -17.70
CA SER A 356 -9.03 7.78 -18.76
C SER A 356 -7.97 6.70 -19.02
N TRP A 357 -7.31 6.25 -17.95
CA TRP A 357 -6.14 5.37 -17.99
C TRP A 357 -6.23 4.28 -16.92
N GLN A 358 -5.11 3.65 -16.57
CA GLN A 358 -5.11 2.35 -15.89
C GLN A 358 -5.22 2.40 -14.36
N ASN A 359 -5.08 3.57 -13.76
CA ASN A 359 -4.89 3.71 -12.31
C ASN A 359 -6.20 3.63 -11.53
N ILE A 360 -6.21 2.82 -10.48
CA ILE A 360 -7.26 2.74 -9.46
C ILE A 360 -6.69 3.05 -8.08
N TYR A 361 -7.52 3.63 -7.21
CA TYR A 361 -7.18 3.86 -5.81
C TYR A 361 -8.14 3.07 -4.91
N ILE A 362 -7.58 2.23 -4.04
CA ILE A 362 -8.33 1.47 -3.05
C ILE A 362 -8.11 2.11 -1.69
N GLY A 363 -9.20 2.52 -1.04
CA GLY A 363 -9.16 3.16 0.26
C GLY A 363 -10.42 3.99 0.52
N ASP A 364 -10.53 4.43 1.75
CA ASP A 364 -11.63 5.27 2.22
C ASP A 364 -11.28 6.76 2.03
N PRO A 365 -12.14 7.56 1.38
CA PRO A 365 -11.91 8.98 1.18
C PRO A 365 -11.74 9.80 2.47
N LEU A 366 -12.39 9.38 3.55
CA LEU A 366 -12.39 10.04 4.86
C LEU A 366 -11.30 9.50 5.80
N TYR A 367 -10.51 8.51 5.37
CA TYR A 367 -9.41 7.97 6.16
C TYR A 367 -8.39 9.05 6.52
N ASN A 368 -8.18 9.29 7.81
CA ASN A 368 -7.17 10.23 8.28
C ASN A 368 -6.05 9.53 9.08
N PRO A 369 -4.91 9.17 8.45
CA PRO A 369 -3.78 8.56 9.16
C PRO A 369 -3.10 9.48 10.18
N LEU A 370 -3.32 10.80 10.07
CA LEU A 370 -2.73 11.82 10.94
C LEU A 370 -3.69 12.33 12.00
N LYS A 371 -4.86 11.67 12.17
CA LYS A 371 -5.88 12.05 13.16
C LYS A 371 -5.35 12.09 14.59
N LYS A 372 -4.37 11.23 14.91
CA LYS A 372 -3.63 11.24 16.18
C LYS A 372 -2.22 11.72 15.97
N SER A 373 -1.88 12.82 16.63
CA SER A 373 -0.52 13.35 16.68
C SER A 373 0.44 12.37 17.36
N LEU A 374 1.74 12.51 17.12
CA LEU A 374 2.75 11.67 17.78
C LEU A 374 2.67 11.80 19.31
N ASP A 375 2.43 13.00 19.83
CA ASP A 375 2.32 13.22 21.27
C ASP A 375 1.09 12.51 21.88
N GLU A 376 -0.05 12.47 21.16
CA GLU A 376 -1.20 11.67 21.58
C GLU A 376 -0.91 10.17 21.55
N GLN A 377 -0.15 9.68 20.56
CA GLN A 377 0.27 8.28 20.48
C GLN A 377 1.15 7.91 21.67
N LEU A 378 2.10 8.77 22.05
CA LEU A 378 2.99 8.58 23.20
C LEU A 378 2.29 8.68 24.55
N LYS A 379 1.21 9.47 24.66
CA LYS A 379 0.38 9.53 25.87
C LYS A 379 -0.48 8.28 26.06
N ASN A 380 -0.83 7.61 24.96
CA ASN A 380 -1.72 6.45 24.95
C ASN A 380 -0.98 5.16 24.52
N LEU A 381 0.26 4.99 24.99
CA LEU A 381 0.98 3.74 24.79
C LEU A 381 0.21 2.60 25.45
N SER A 382 0.17 1.46 24.77
CA SER A 382 -0.47 0.25 25.28
C SER A 382 0.48 -0.94 25.18
N ASN A 383 0.09 -2.08 25.74
CA ASN A 383 0.85 -3.33 25.60
C ASN A 383 0.58 -3.98 24.22
N ASP A 384 0.76 -3.21 23.15
CA ASP A 384 0.64 -3.64 21.76
C ASP A 384 2.00 -3.52 21.04
N ASP A 385 2.21 -4.32 20.00
CA ASP A 385 3.44 -4.29 19.21
C ASP A 385 3.64 -2.98 18.44
N PHE A 386 2.60 -2.16 18.27
CA PHE A 386 2.68 -0.91 17.49
C PHE A 386 3.26 0.27 18.30
N SER A 387 3.10 0.24 19.62
CA SER A 387 3.46 1.33 20.55
C SER A 387 4.95 1.64 20.51
N GLN A 388 5.78 0.61 20.35
CA GLN A 388 7.22 0.76 20.23
C GLN A 388 7.65 1.61 19.02
N TYR A 389 6.88 1.59 17.92
CA TYR A 389 7.20 2.40 16.74
C TYR A 389 6.86 3.88 16.94
N SER A 390 5.93 4.21 17.84
CA SER A 390 5.70 5.60 18.26
C SER A 390 6.90 6.11 19.07
N VAL A 391 7.40 5.27 19.98
CA VAL A 391 8.62 5.55 20.77
C VAL A 391 9.83 5.71 19.85
N ILE A 392 10.06 4.78 18.92
CA ILE A 392 11.17 4.89 17.94
C ILE A 392 11.02 6.15 17.08
N ARG A 393 9.81 6.48 16.64
CA ARG A 393 9.56 7.70 15.88
C ARG A 393 9.96 8.95 16.66
N LYS A 394 9.66 9.02 17.96
CA LYS A 394 10.13 10.11 18.83
C LYS A 394 11.64 10.07 19.04
N ALA A 395 12.22 8.89 19.22
CA ALA A 395 13.66 8.71 19.37
C ALA A 395 14.45 9.21 18.15
N ASN A 396 13.96 8.94 16.93
CA ASN A 396 14.56 9.44 15.69
C ASN A 396 14.57 10.97 15.63
N LEU A 397 13.49 11.62 16.10
CA LEU A 397 13.43 13.08 16.20
C LEU A 397 14.42 13.62 17.25
N ILE A 398 14.50 12.96 18.42
CA ILE A 398 15.46 13.30 19.48
C ILE A 398 16.90 13.13 18.98
N GLU A 399 17.20 12.05 18.26
CA GLU A 399 18.54 11.80 17.72
C GLU A 399 18.98 12.93 16.79
N ARG A 400 18.08 13.36 15.90
CA ARG A 400 18.38 14.43 14.94
C ARG A 400 18.65 15.78 15.62
N GLU A 401 17.95 16.08 16.71
CA GLU A 401 18.04 17.38 17.39
C GLU A 401 19.10 17.40 18.52
N PHE A 402 19.26 16.29 19.23
CA PHE A 402 20.04 16.21 20.47
C PHE A 402 21.10 15.08 20.47
N GLY A 403 21.23 14.34 19.38
CA GLY A 403 22.23 13.29 19.20
C GLY A 403 21.84 11.91 19.74
N SER A 404 22.56 10.89 19.30
CA SER A 404 22.26 9.47 19.56
C SER A 404 22.25 9.10 21.05
N ASP A 405 23.08 9.74 21.89
CA ASP A 405 23.12 9.43 23.33
C ASP A 405 21.79 9.80 24.03
N LYS A 406 21.18 10.93 23.66
CA LYS A 406 19.88 11.33 24.20
C LYS A 406 18.76 10.42 23.70
N ALA A 407 18.80 10.01 22.43
CA ALA A 407 17.86 9.05 21.89
C ALA A 407 17.96 7.67 22.57
N ARG A 408 19.18 7.21 22.87
CA ARG A 408 19.43 5.97 23.63
C ARG A 408 18.85 6.02 25.03
N VAL A 409 19.11 7.09 25.79
CA VAL A 409 18.55 7.27 27.14
C VAL A 409 17.02 7.24 27.11
N TYR A 410 16.43 7.92 26.12
CA TYR A 410 14.99 7.91 25.91
C TYR A 410 14.47 6.49 25.63
N LEU A 411 15.04 5.77 24.66
CA LEU A 411 14.63 4.40 24.29
C LEU A 411 14.80 3.41 25.44
N ALA A 412 15.92 3.46 26.15
CA ALA A 412 16.21 2.57 27.28
C ALA A 412 15.15 2.67 28.40
N SER A 413 14.51 3.84 28.55
CA SER A 413 13.45 4.02 29.53
C SER A 413 12.16 3.23 29.24
N PHE A 414 12.00 2.66 28.05
CA PHE A 414 10.84 1.86 27.63
C PHE A 414 11.10 0.35 27.53
N VAL A 415 12.36 -0.09 27.60
CA VAL A 415 12.72 -1.52 27.56
C VAL A 415 12.03 -2.25 28.72
N GLY A 416 11.37 -3.37 28.40
CA GLY A 416 10.59 -4.18 29.35
C GLY A 416 9.26 -3.58 29.83
N LYS A 417 8.87 -2.37 29.39
CA LYS A 417 7.59 -1.73 29.77
C LYS A 417 6.47 -1.92 28.74
N ILE A 418 6.87 -2.15 27.49
CA ILE A 418 6.03 -2.44 26.33
C ILE A 418 6.76 -3.50 25.48
N PRO A 419 6.12 -4.11 24.47
CA PRO A 419 6.85 -4.91 23.49
C PRO A 419 8.02 -4.10 22.94
N ASP A 420 9.23 -4.66 22.97
CA ASP A 420 10.46 -3.89 22.84
C ASP A 420 11.46 -4.47 21.82
N ASN A 421 11.05 -5.43 21.00
CA ASN A 421 11.94 -6.04 20.00
C ASN A 421 12.56 -5.00 19.05
N ALA A 422 11.74 -4.12 18.47
CA ALA A 422 12.23 -3.05 17.60
C ALA A 422 12.96 -1.94 18.38
N ILE A 423 12.60 -1.69 19.65
CA ILE A 423 13.34 -0.75 20.52
C ILE A 423 14.74 -1.27 20.82
N LYS A 424 14.88 -2.54 21.22
CA LYS A 424 16.16 -3.23 21.43
C LYS A 424 17.00 -3.21 20.17
N TRP A 425 16.39 -3.46 19.02
CA TRP A 425 17.11 -3.32 17.75
C TRP A 425 17.55 -1.88 17.48
N LYS A 426 16.72 -0.87 17.78
CA LYS A 426 17.13 0.53 17.63
C LYS A 426 18.28 0.90 18.59
N LEU A 427 18.25 0.38 19.82
CA LEU A 427 19.37 0.51 20.77
C LEU A 427 20.64 -0.19 20.27
N TYR A 428 20.50 -1.33 19.58
CA TYR A 428 21.60 -1.97 18.85
C TYR A 428 22.18 -1.05 17.76
N GLU A 429 21.35 -0.45 16.91
CA GLU A 429 21.80 0.46 15.85
C GLU A 429 22.58 1.65 16.41
N LEU A 430 22.09 2.23 17.51
CA LEU A 430 22.71 3.38 18.16
C LEU A 430 23.92 3.02 19.04
N SER A 431 24.18 1.74 19.31
CA SER A 431 25.29 1.33 20.17
C SER A 431 26.63 1.46 19.47
N LYS A 432 27.65 1.85 20.23
CA LYS A 432 29.06 1.77 19.82
C LYS A 432 29.77 0.55 20.42
N ASN A 433 29.12 -0.16 21.34
CA ASN A 433 29.69 -1.31 22.05
C ASN A 433 29.25 -2.62 21.39
N ASN A 434 30.21 -3.39 20.84
CA ASN A 434 29.90 -4.63 20.16
C ASN A 434 29.32 -5.73 21.08
N ALA A 435 29.71 -5.76 22.36
CA ALA A 435 29.16 -6.72 23.32
C ALA A 435 27.67 -6.43 23.60
N GLU A 436 27.32 -5.16 23.76
CA GLU A 436 25.92 -4.72 23.90
C GLU A 436 25.11 -5.06 22.64
N LYS A 437 25.68 -4.82 21.45
CA LYS A 437 25.05 -5.20 20.18
C LYS A 437 24.73 -6.68 20.09
N ILE A 438 25.65 -7.54 20.52
CA ILE A 438 25.44 -9.00 20.54
C ILE A 438 24.26 -9.35 21.47
N ILE A 439 24.16 -8.74 22.66
CA ILE A 439 23.07 -9.00 23.61
C ILE A 439 21.71 -8.64 22.99
N TYR A 440 21.58 -7.46 22.41
CA TYR A 440 20.33 -7.07 21.75
C TYR A 440 19.99 -7.97 20.56
N ALA A 441 20.97 -8.29 19.71
CA ALA A 441 20.76 -9.15 18.56
C ALA A 441 20.31 -10.56 18.98
N GLN A 442 20.90 -11.15 20.02
CA GLN A 442 20.47 -12.43 20.57
C GLN A 442 19.03 -12.37 21.07
N SER A 443 18.69 -11.37 21.89
CA SER A 443 17.33 -11.22 22.43
C SER A 443 16.28 -11.06 21.33
N VAL A 444 16.59 -10.29 20.30
CA VAL A 444 15.64 -10.02 19.20
C VAL A 444 15.50 -11.21 18.26
N ALA A 445 16.56 -11.98 18.04
CA ALA A 445 16.54 -13.13 17.13
C ALA A 445 15.72 -14.32 17.66
N GLU A 446 15.39 -14.33 18.95
CA GLU A 446 14.52 -15.34 19.57
C GLU A 446 13.04 -15.19 19.18
N ASP A 447 12.58 -13.97 18.88
CA ASP A 447 11.20 -13.75 18.45
C ASP A 447 11.03 -14.03 16.95
N ILE A 448 10.60 -15.26 16.68
CA ILE A 448 10.34 -15.76 15.33
C ILE A 448 8.86 -15.68 14.95
N SER A 449 8.06 -14.81 15.59
CA SER A 449 6.71 -14.49 15.10
C SER A 449 6.76 -13.86 13.71
N VAL A 450 5.69 -14.03 12.93
CA VAL A 450 5.71 -13.71 11.49
C VAL A 450 6.05 -12.24 11.20
N ASN A 451 5.62 -11.32 12.07
CA ASN A 451 5.91 -9.89 11.93
C ASN A 451 7.33 -9.53 12.37
N TYR A 452 7.97 -10.26 13.28
CA TYR A 452 9.38 -10.04 13.65
C TYR A 452 10.36 -10.93 12.90
N LEU A 453 9.89 -11.86 12.08
CA LEU A 453 10.74 -12.83 11.39
C LEU A 453 11.86 -12.17 10.56
N GLY A 454 11.57 -11.04 9.89
CA GLY A 454 12.62 -10.31 9.16
C GLY A 454 13.64 -9.63 10.06
N LEU A 455 13.19 -9.11 11.20
CA LEU A 455 14.08 -8.58 12.20
C LEU A 455 14.96 -9.70 12.82
N ALA A 456 14.40 -10.89 13.04
CA ALA A 456 15.15 -12.06 13.48
C ALA A 456 16.22 -12.50 12.46
N PHE A 457 15.91 -12.49 11.15
CA PHE A 457 16.91 -12.78 10.11
C PHE A 457 18.03 -11.73 10.04
N GLU A 458 17.70 -10.45 10.20
CA GLU A 458 18.69 -9.37 10.25
C GLU A 458 19.60 -9.53 11.47
N ALA A 459 19.01 -9.83 12.64
CA ALA A 459 19.75 -10.13 13.86
C ALA A 459 20.66 -11.35 13.70
N CYS A 460 20.16 -12.44 13.11
CA CYS A 460 20.97 -13.62 12.79
C CYS A 460 22.15 -13.26 11.88
N THR A 461 21.94 -12.44 10.84
CA THR A 461 23.01 -12.01 9.94
C THR A 461 24.11 -11.22 10.69
N PHE A 462 23.76 -10.41 11.69
CA PHE A 462 24.74 -9.76 12.55
C PHE A 462 25.49 -10.78 13.44
N LEU A 463 24.77 -11.74 14.03
CA LEU A 463 25.33 -12.79 14.89
C LEU A 463 26.29 -13.72 14.14
N GLU A 464 25.97 -14.09 12.89
CA GLU A 464 26.83 -14.84 11.96
C GLU A 464 28.18 -14.14 11.80
N LYS A 465 28.18 -12.83 11.52
CA LYS A 465 29.39 -12.01 11.37
C LYS A 465 30.23 -11.90 12.64
N ASN A 466 29.64 -12.16 13.80
CA ASN A 466 30.30 -12.14 15.11
C ASN A 466 30.59 -13.56 15.65
N GLY A 467 30.53 -14.58 14.80
CA GLY A 467 30.90 -15.95 15.16
C GLY A 467 29.92 -16.67 16.08
N LYS A 468 28.70 -16.15 16.27
CA LYS A 468 27.67 -16.75 17.14
C LYS A 468 26.86 -17.83 16.41
N TRP A 469 27.57 -18.74 15.75
CA TRP A 469 26.99 -19.76 14.85
C TRP A 469 26.09 -20.76 15.56
N ASP A 470 26.42 -21.16 16.79
CA ASP A 470 25.60 -22.09 17.58
C ASP A 470 24.17 -21.59 17.79
N ILE A 471 24.04 -20.31 18.16
CA ILE A 471 22.77 -19.65 18.44
C ILE A 471 21.98 -19.47 17.14
N VAL A 472 22.66 -19.02 16.08
CA VAL A 472 22.05 -18.82 14.77
C VAL A 472 21.52 -20.14 14.20
N PHE A 473 22.28 -21.23 14.33
CA PHE A 473 21.84 -22.56 13.93
C PHE A 473 20.56 -22.97 14.64
N ASP A 474 20.51 -22.83 15.97
CA ASP A 474 19.33 -23.20 16.77
C ASP A 474 18.09 -22.36 16.38
N ILE A 475 18.29 -21.09 16.01
CA ILE A 475 17.21 -20.22 15.53
C ILE A 475 16.72 -20.66 14.15
N TYR A 476 17.61 -20.98 13.21
CA TYR A 476 17.20 -21.46 11.89
C TYR A 476 16.45 -22.79 11.95
N GLU A 477 16.86 -23.73 12.81
CA GLU A 477 16.10 -24.95 13.09
C GLU A 477 14.69 -24.61 13.61
N LYS A 478 14.58 -23.72 14.60
CA LYS A 478 13.27 -23.28 15.14
C LYS A 478 12.39 -22.63 14.08
N ILE A 479 12.93 -21.74 13.25
CA ILE A 479 12.18 -21.09 12.15
C ILE A 479 11.69 -22.16 11.16
N PHE A 480 12.56 -23.10 10.76
CA PHE A 480 12.21 -24.16 9.83
C PHE A 480 11.03 -25.00 10.34
N HIS A 481 11.09 -25.44 11.60
CA HIS A 481 10.02 -26.22 12.22
C HIS A 481 8.72 -25.43 12.38
N LYS A 482 8.79 -24.14 12.77
CA LYS A 482 7.60 -23.30 12.95
C LYS A 482 6.84 -23.06 11.65
N TYR A 483 7.54 -22.92 10.53
CA TYR A 483 6.95 -22.57 9.23
C TYR A 483 6.97 -23.73 8.22
N ILE A 484 6.83 -24.97 8.72
CA ILE A 484 6.92 -26.21 7.92
C ILE A 484 5.95 -26.29 6.73
N SER A 485 4.88 -25.49 6.72
CA SER A 485 3.90 -25.43 5.63
C SER A 485 4.30 -24.49 4.48
N ASN A 486 5.34 -23.67 4.63
CA ASN A 486 5.75 -22.70 3.60
C ASN A 486 7.01 -23.16 2.86
N GLU A 487 6.81 -23.92 1.77
CA GLU A 487 7.91 -24.51 1.00
C GLU A 487 8.98 -23.50 0.55
N LYS A 488 8.58 -22.30 0.12
CA LYS A 488 9.56 -21.31 -0.36
C LYS A 488 10.43 -20.77 0.78
N LEU A 489 9.83 -20.50 1.94
CA LEU A 489 10.57 -20.10 3.14
C LEU A 489 11.47 -21.24 3.63
N LEU A 490 10.99 -22.49 3.62
CA LEU A 490 11.80 -23.64 4.05
C LEU A 490 13.07 -23.78 3.24
N ARG A 491 13.00 -23.60 1.91
CA ARG A 491 14.20 -23.66 1.06
C ARG A 491 15.20 -22.56 1.41
N PHE A 492 14.71 -21.36 1.70
CA PHE A 492 15.55 -20.24 2.14
C PHE A 492 16.23 -20.54 3.48
N VAL A 493 15.47 -21.04 4.46
CA VAL A 493 15.97 -21.34 5.81
C VAL A 493 16.89 -22.55 5.82
N ALA A 494 16.60 -23.60 5.05
CA ALA A 494 17.44 -24.79 4.95
C ALA A 494 18.85 -24.47 4.46
N LEU A 495 18.97 -23.61 3.44
CA LEU A 495 20.28 -23.15 2.93
C LEU A 495 21.05 -22.35 3.99
N LYS A 496 20.35 -21.51 4.76
CA LYS A 496 20.92 -20.75 5.89
C LYS A 496 21.37 -21.68 7.03
N ALA A 497 20.55 -22.64 7.41
CA ALA A 497 20.86 -23.66 8.42
C ALA A 497 22.07 -24.51 8.01
N GLN A 498 22.18 -24.90 6.73
CA GLN A 498 23.32 -25.65 6.21
C GLN A 498 24.63 -24.89 6.38
N VAL A 499 24.64 -23.59 6.10
CA VAL A 499 25.83 -22.74 6.32
C VAL A 499 26.18 -22.69 7.81
N ALA A 500 25.20 -22.43 8.68
CA ALA A 500 25.42 -22.36 10.12
C ALA A 500 25.95 -23.69 10.69
N SER A 501 25.37 -24.83 10.29
CA SER A 501 25.78 -26.19 10.66
C SER A 501 27.26 -26.47 10.39
N ARG A 502 27.78 -26.03 9.23
CA ARG A 502 29.19 -26.21 8.89
C ARG A 502 30.13 -25.42 9.80
N HIS A 503 29.68 -24.27 10.33
CA HIS A 503 30.48 -23.42 11.20
C HIS A 503 30.45 -23.86 12.67
N CYS A 504 29.34 -24.43 13.16
CA CYS A 504 29.21 -24.91 14.53
C CYS A 504 29.34 -26.44 14.68
N SER A 505 29.54 -27.17 13.58
CA SER A 505 29.65 -28.64 13.54
C SER A 505 28.44 -29.38 14.14
N LYS A 506 27.26 -28.75 14.18
CA LYS A 506 26.00 -29.37 14.60
C LYS A 506 25.34 -30.10 13.43
N GLU A 507 24.69 -31.22 13.72
CA GLU A 507 23.96 -32.00 12.72
C GLU A 507 22.60 -31.36 12.41
N LEU A 508 22.28 -31.19 11.13
CA LEU A 508 20.98 -30.71 10.65
C LEU A 508 19.86 -31.71 10.97
N SER A 509 18.66 -31.20 11.27
CA SER A 509 17.48 -32.07 11.43
C SER A 509 17.17 -32.86 10.14
N PRO A 510 16.58 -34.08 10.25
CA PRO A 510 16.27 -34.90 9.07
C PRO A 510 15.40 -34.18 8.03
N LEU A 511 14.46 -33.35 8.47
CA LEU A 511 13.58 -32.60 7.56
C LEU A 511 14.35 -31.55 6.74
N ILE A 512 15.34 -30.87 7.35
CA ILE A 512 16.18 -29.92 6.61
C ILE A 512 17.03 -30.64 5.57
N LYS A 513 17.61 -31.80 5.91
CA LYS A 513 18.38 -32.62 4.96
C LYS A 513 17.55 -33.01 3.73
N ILE A 514 16.31 -33.46 3.93
CA ILE A 514 15.38 -33.79 2.83
C ILE A 514 15.14 -32.58 1.91
N VAL A 515 14.94 -31.39 2.48
CA VAL A 515 14.74 -30.17 1.67
C VAL A 515 16.01 -29.80 0.90
N LEU A 516 17.20 -29.96 1.50
CA LEU A 516 18.48 -29.72 0.85
C LEU A 516 18.76 -30.71 -0.30
N GLU A 517 18.45 -31.99 -0.11
CA GLU A 517 18.54 -33.03 -1.15
C GLU A 517 17.64 -32.67 -2.34
N LYS A 518 16.39 -32.28 -2.08
CA LYS A 518 15.46 -31.83 -3.13
C LYS A 518 16.00 -30.61 -3.88
N ILE A 519 16.59 -29.63 -3.17
CA ILE A 519 17.23 -28.46 -3.80
C ILE A 519 18.37 -28.89 -4.73
N GLU A 520 19.20 -29.83 -4.31
CA GLU A 520 20.35 -30.29 -5.06
C GLU A 520 19.95 -31.11 -6.30
N GLU A 521 18.96 -32.00 -6.16
CA GLU A 521 18.37 -32.74 -7.30
C GLU A 521 17.82 -31.82 -8.38
N GLU A 522 17.10 -30.76 -7.98
CA GLU A 522 16.56 -29.79 -8.92
C GLU A 522 17.66 -29.00 -9.64
N LYS A 523 18.74 -28.62 -8.93
CA LYS A 523 19.91 -27.98 -9.56
C LYS A 523 20.57 -28.91 -10.58
N LEU A 524 20.75 -30.18 -10.23
CA LEU A 524 21.35 -31.17 -11.11
C LEU A 524 20.50 -31.37 -12.38
N LYS A 525 19.18 -31.52 -12.23
CA LYS A 525 18.23 -31.58 -13.35
C LYS A 525 18.34 -30.36 -14.26
N ALA A 526 18.32 -29.15 -13.68
CA ALA A 526 18.45 -27.90 -14.43
C ALA A 526 19.79 -27.79 -15.18
N GLN A 527 20.89 -28.26 -14.58
CA GLN A 527 22.20 -28.31 -15.22
C GLN A 527 22.23 -29.30 -16.40
N GLN A 528 21.66 -30.49 -16.22
CA GLN A 528 21.53 -31.50 -17.27
C GLN A 528 20.69 -30.98 -18.45
N GLU A 529 19.57 -30.30 -18.19
CA GLU A 529 18.76 -29.67 -19.23
C GLU A 529 19.51 -28.57 -19.98
N ARG A 530 20.31 -27.74 -19.28
CA ARG A 530 21.16 -26.73 -19.92
C ARG A 530 22.21 -27.37 -20.84
N LEU A 531 22.87 -28.43 -20.38
CA LEU A 531 23.85 -29.17 -21.18
C LEU A 531 23.20 -29.80 -22.43
N LYS A 532 22.02 -30.42 -22.29
CA LYS A 532 21.25 -30.96 -23.43
C LYS A 532 20.87 -29.88 -24.44
N LYS A 533 20.43 -28.69 -23.98
CA LYS A 533 20.11 -27.53 -24.84
C LYS A 533 21.34 -26.94 -25.56
N GLN A 534 22.53 -27.07 -24.97
CA GLN A 534 23.78 -26.65 -25.59
C GLN A 534 24.29 -27.66 -26.62
N GLN A 535 24.07 -28.96 -26.40
CA GLN A 535 24.42 -30.03 -27.34
C GLN A 535 23.51 -30.10 -28.57
N THR A 536 22.26 -29.63 -28.47
CA THR A 536 21.29 -29.58 -29.59
C THR A 536 21.34 -28.27 -30.40
N LYS A 537 22.15 -27.30 -29.97
CA LYS A 537 22.41 -26.03 -30.68
C LYS A 537 23.76 -26.00 -31.42
N LYS A 538 24.57 -27.04 -31.25
CA LYS A 538 25.72 -27.36 -32.12
C LYS A 538 25.26 -28.40 -33.12
#